data_AF-Q627G6-F1
#
_entry.id   AF-Q627G6-F1
#
_cell.length_a   1.000
_cell.length_b   1.000
_cell.length_c   1.000
_cell.angle_alpha   90.00
_cell.angle_beta   90.00
_cell.angle_gamma   90.00
#
_symmetry.space_group_name_H-M   'P 1'
#
loop_
_entity.id
_entity.type
_entity.pdbx_description
1 polymer ?
#
loop_
_entity_poly.entity_id
_entity_poly.type
_entity_poly.pdbx_seq_one_letter_code
_entity_poly.pdbx_strand_id
1 'polypeptide(L)'
;MAIVSSENRTCADEKLLALYQSWSYIASIVFNCLVPTISTYFLGRAIFQLCNQATIQYSTRILLIATILFAACHQVSYFAFKIDLLHTMFFKLDQPCFLQRSSYDCRFISIAQTTGVVGMALTGLAMSTDRALALTFPADYHKLKSVPRVVLSVFVFIVSFSTWFLLTMNDPLTGYLNHCGFYPSYSVANFQLMLDVILYLAIFNLIWDVILFYYARQQILWRRSYQFQKRYEARISLNCTQAVFVISICQCISNGANSGLMRLLMMIGTSITSVTYSSLLSLFYTAPYSCILLPILMMRISEYIREQRTIGILSLRSEKPGLEEHHQRMRAAWS
;
A
#
# COMPACT_ATOMS: atom_id res chain seq x y z
N MET A 1 -9.03 32.71 -3.26
CA MET A 1 -10.29 32.04 -3.62
C MET A 1 -10.50 32.26 -5.11
N ALA A 2 -10.04 31.35 -5.97
CA ALA A 2 -10.31 31.46 -7.41
C ALA A 2 -11.70 30.88 -7.66
N ILE A 3 -12.71 31.74 -7.76
CA ILE A 3 -13.99 31.37 -8.36
C ILE A 3 -13.67 31.26 -9.86
N VAL A 4 -13.39 30.06 -10.35
CA VAL A 4 -13.27 29.84 -11.80
C VAL A 4 -14.67 30.06 -12.35
N SER A 5 -14.92 31.22 -12.95
CA SER A 5 -16.19 31.51 -13.59
C SER A 5 -16.42 30.48 -14.70
N SER A 6 -17.67 30.05 -14.87
CA SER A 6 -18.07 29.15 -15.95
C SER A 6 -17.83 29.74 -17.36
N GLU A 7 -17.47 31.02 -17.46
CA GLU A 7 -17.38 31.77 -18.73
C GLU A 7 -16.14 31.43 -19.56
N ASN A 8 -15.05 30.93 -18.96
CA ASN A 8 -13.82 30.54 -19.68
C ASN A 8 -13.60 29.01 -19.70
N ARG A 9 -14.67 28.22 -19.86
CA ARG A 9 -14.54 26.76 -19.99
C ARG A 9 -13.93 26.38 -21.35
N THR A 10 -12.92 25.53 -21.31
CA THR A 10 -12.41 24.88 -22.53
C THR A 10 -13.33 23.74 -22.91
N CYS A 11 -13.86 23.77 -24.13
CA CYS A 11 -14.64 22.66 -24.66
C CYS A 11 -13.74 21.51 -25.09
N ALA A 12 -14.24 20.28 -24.95
CA ALA A 12 -13.53 19.09 -25.39
C ALA A 12 -13.27 19.13 -26.89
N ASP A 13 -12.02 18.83 -27.28
CA ASP A 13 -11.63 18.60 -28.67
C ASP A 13 -12.26 17.30 -29.20
N GLU A 14 -12.40 17.18 -30.53
CA GLU A 14 -12.96 16.01 -31.21
C GLU A 14 -12.23 14.71 -30.82
N LYS A 15 -10.92 14.80 -30.57
CA LYS A 15 -10.10 13.67 -30.09
C LYS A 15 -10.55 13.13 -28.74
N LEU A 16 -10.97 14.00 -27.82
CA LEU A 16 -11.45 13.60 -26.50
C LEU A 16 -12.85 12.97 -26.61
N LEU A 17 -13.69 13.50 -27.49
CA LEU A 17 -15.02 12.94 -27.75
C LEU A 17 -14.91 11.53 -28.35
N ALA A 18 -14.05 11.36 -29.36
CA ALA A 18 -13.77 10.06 -29.98
C ALA A 18 -13.18 9.05 -28.97
N LEU A 19 -12.35 9.51 -28.03
CA LEU A 19 -11.86 8.68 -26.93
C LEU A 19 -13.00 8.18 -26.04
N TYR A 20 -13.92 9.06 -25.63
CA TYR A 20 -15.01 8.70 -24.72
C TYR A 20 -16.09 7.82 -25.37
N GLN A 21 -16.24 7.91 -26.69
CA GLN A 21 -17.10 7.02 -27.47
C GLN A 21 -16.46 5.66 -27.77
N SER A 22 -15.16 5.49 -27.51
CA SER A 22 -14.45 4.26 -27.85
C SER A 22 -14.82 3.10 -26.91
N TRP A 23 -15.33 2.01 -27.48
CA TRP A 23 -15.68 0.79 -26.75
C TRP A 23 -14.51 0.19 -25.97
N SER A 24 -13.29 0.21 -26.50
CA SER A 24 -12.12 -0.33 -25.81
C SER A 24 -11.78 0.50 -24.57
N TYR A 25 -11.91 1.82 -24.67
CA TYR A 25 -11.69 2.70 -23.53
C TYR A 25 -12.79 2.52 -22.48
N ILE A 26 -14.06 2.50 -22.86
CA ILE A 26 -15.19 2.23 -21.95
C ILE A 26 -14.99 0.90 -21.22
N ALA A 27 -14.66 -0.18 -21.94
CA ALA A 27 -14.38 -1.48 -21.34
C ALA A 27 -13.22 -1.43 -20.32
N SER A 28 -12.15 -0.68 -20.64
CA SER A 28 -11.03 -0.48 -19.71
C SER A 28 -11.43 0.26 -18.43
N ILE A 29 -12.35 1.23 -18.52
CA ILE A 29 -12.84 1.98 -17.36
C ILE A 29 -13.79 1.11 -16.52
N VAL A 30 -14.68 0.32 -17.15
CA VAL A 30 -15.55 -0.64 -16.46
C VAL A 30 -14.71 -1.65 -15.68
N PHE A 31 -13.68 -2.23 -16.30
CA PHE A 31 -12.73 -3.11 -15.61
C PHE A 31 -12.07 -2.42 -14.41
N ASN A 32 -11.64 -1.16 -14.58
CA ASN A 32 -11.06 -0.36 -13.51
C ASN A 32 -12.04 0.02 -12.38
N CYS A 33 -13.35 -0.15 -12.56
CA CYS A 33 -14.34 -0.02 -11.48
C CYS A 33 -14.51 -1.34 -10.70
N LEU A 34 -14.31 -2.49 -11.34
CA LEU A 34 -14.37 -3.80 -10.68
C LEU A 34 -13.21 -3.99 -9.70
N VAL A 35 -12.02 -3.53 -10.06
CA VAL A 35 -10.79 -3.60 -9.26
C VAL A 35 -10.96 -3.01 -7.85
N PRO A 36 -11.33 -1.72 -7.65
CA PRO A 36 -11.56 -1.16 -6.32
C PRO A 36 -12.73 -1.82 -5.58
N THR A 37 -13.77 -2.28 -6.29
CA THR A 37 -14.90 -2.98 -5.68
C THR A 37 -14.46 -4.29 -5.02
N ILE A 38 -13.70 -5.11 -5.76
CA ILE A 38 -13.11 -6.36 -5.24
C ILE A 38 -12.09 -6.05 -4.14
N SER A 39 -11.26 -5.01 -4.32
CA SER A 39 -10.28 -4.58 -3.32
C SER A 39 -10.95 -4.22 -2.00
N THR A 40 -12.03 -3.43 -2.03
CA THR A 40 -12.75 -2.99 -0.83
C THR A 40 -13.29 -4.17 -0.03
N TYR A 41 -13.81 -5.19 -0.72
CA TYR A 41 -14.22 -6.44 -0.07
C TYR A 41 -13.06 -7.13 0.68
N PHE A 42 -11.90 -7.27 0.03
CA PHE A 42 -10.72 -7.88 0.66
C PHE A 42 -10.12 -7.03 1.78
N LEU A 43 -10.12 -5.70 1.64
CA LEU A 43 -9.68 -4.78 2.70
C LEU A 43 -10.56 -4.94 3.94
N GLY A 44 -11.89 -5.00 3.78
CA GLY A 44 -12.82 -5.23 4.90
C GLY A 44 -12.56 -6.57 5.60
N ARG A 45 -12.34 -7.65 4.84
CA ARG A 45 -11.98 -8.96 5.40
C ARG A 45 -10.64 -8.95 6.13
N ALA A 46 -9.63 -8.27 5.58
CA ALA A 46 -8.33 -8.15 6.21
C ALA A 46 -8.41 -7.40 7.55
N ILE A 47 -9.18 -6.31 7.62
CA ILE A 47 -9.43 -5.59 8.88
C ILE A 47 -10.09 -6.52 9.89
N PHE A 48 -11.18 -7.19 9.51
CA PHE A 48 -11.89 -8.10 10.40
C PHE A 48 -10.96 -9.20 10.94
N GLN A 49 -10.12 -9.78 10.07
CA GLN A 49 -9.16 -10.80 10.47
C GLN A 49 -8.09 -10.25 11.43
N LEU A 50 -7.52 -9.08 11.16
CA LEU A 50 -6.51 -8.45 12.02
C LEU A 50 -7.07 -8.02 13.39
N CYS A 51 -8.33 -7.59 13.42
CA CYS A 51 -9.03 -7.24 14.66
C CYS A 51 -9.30 -8.48 15.52
N ASN A 52 -9.72 -9.60 14.90
CA ASN A 52 -10.12 -10.81 15.62
C ASN A 52 -8.96 -11.76 15.96
N GLN A 53 -7.82 -11.66 15.28
CA GLN A 53 -6.69 -12.57 15.51
C GLN A 53 -5.64 -11.97 16.45
N ALA A 54 -5.34 -12.68 17.55
CA ALA A 54 -4.28 -12.35 18.50
C ALA A 54 -2.91 -12.97 18.13
N THR A 55 -2.75 -13.51 16.92
CA THR A 55 -1.51 -14.17 16.48
C THR A 55 -0.42 -13.19 16.09
N ILE A 56 -0.80 -12.05 15.50
CA ILE A 56 0.12 -10.97 15.20
C ILE A 56 0.25 -10.09 16.44
N GLN A 57 1.49 -9.74 16.78
CA GLN A 57 1.80 -8.83 17.87
C GLN A 57 0.91 -7.57 17.74
N TYR A 58 0.19 -7.20 18.80
CA TYR A 58 -0.78 -6.06 18.81
C TYR A 58 -0.21 -4.79 18.15
N SER A 59 1.08 -4.63 18.34
CA SER A 59 1.94 -3.68 17.68
C SER A 59 1.86 -3.60 16.15
N THR A 60 2.23 -4.67 15.44
CA THR A 60 2.35 -4.69 13.98
C THR A 60 0.96 -4.56 13.36
N ARG A 61 -0.08 -4.98 14.09
CA ARG A 61 -1.48 -4.77 13.70
C ARG A 61 -1.83 -3.29 13.48
N ILE A 62 -1.34 -2.36 14.30
CA ILE A 62 -1.63 -0.93 14.14
C ILE A 62 -1.11 -0.41 12.79
N LEU A 63 0.14 -0.71 12.44
CA LEU A 63 0.76 -0.27 11.17
C LEU A 63 0.14 -1.00 9.96
N LEU A 64 -0.24 -2.27 10.11
CA LEU A 64 -0.97 -3.01 9.07
C LEU A 64 -2.36 -2.41 8.82
N ILE A 65 -3.09 -2.07 9.90
CA ILE A 65 -4.39 -1.38 9.80
C ILE A 65 -4.21 -0.02 9.15
N ALA A 66 -3.19 0.77 9.54
CA ALA A 66 -2.89 2.04 8.90
C ALA A 66 -2.64 1.88 7.39
N THR A 67 -1.86 0.87 6.99
CA THR A 67 -1.62 0.56 5.57
C THR A 67 -2.91 0.23 4.83
N ILE A 68 -3.82 -0.55 5.45
CA ILE A 68 -5.13 -0.86 4.90
C ILE A 68 -6.00 0.41 4.75
N LEU A 69 -5.96 1.32 5.72
CA LEU A 69 -6.70 2.58 5.65
C LEU A 69 -6.20 3.48 4.51
N PHE A 70 -4.89 3.54 4.28
CA PHE A 70 -4.33 4.26 3.12
C PHE A 70 -4.72 3.60 1.80
N ALA A 71 -4.69 2.27 1.72
CA ALA A 71 -5.16 1.53 0.55
C ALA A 71 -6.66 1.77 0.29
N ALA A 72 -7.49 1.80 1.33
CA ALA A 72 -8.91 2.10 1.23
C ALA A 72 -9.15 3.54 0.76
N CYS A 73 -8.41 4.51 1.28
CA CYS A 73 -8.48 5.91 0.85
C CYS A 73 -8.14 6.06 -0.64
N HIS A 74 -7.10 5.37 -1.10
CA HIS A 74 -6.75 5.30 -2.52
C HIS A 74 -7.85 4.64 -3.36
N GLN A 75 -8.38 3.49 -2.95
CA GLN A 75 -9.39 2.77 -3.73
C GLN A 75 -10.73 3.51 -3.80
N VAL A 76 -11.17 4.15 -2.70
CA VAL A 76 -12.41 4.93 -2.69
C VAL A 76 -12.30 6.13 -3.62
N SER A 77 -11.18 6.86 -3.55
CA SER A 77 -10.94 7.99 -4.46
C SER A 77 -10.79 7.54 -5.91
N TYR A 78 -10.12 6.41 -6.15
CA TYR A 78 -9.98 5.81 -7.48
C TYR A 78 -11.32 5.41 -8.09
N PHE A 79 -12.16 4.72 -7.30
CA PHE A 79 -13.51 4.35 -7.71
C PHE A 79 -14.38 5.57 -8.01
N ALA A 80 -14.35 6.57 -7.13
CA ALA A 80 -15.18 7.77 -7.27
C ALA A 80 -14.96 8.48 -8.61
N PHE A 81 -13.71 8.74 -9.01
CA PHE A 81 -13.46 9.42 -10.28
C PHE A 81 -13.71 8.52 -11.49
N LYS A 82 -13.52 7.19 -11.38
CA LYS A 82 -13.82 6.26 -12.47
C LYS A 82 -15.32 6.14 -12.73
N ILE A 83 -16.14 6.15 -11.68
CA ILE A 83 -17.60 6.20 -11.81
C ILE A 83 -18.05 7.54 -12.40
N ASP A 84 -17.49 8.67 -11.95
CA ASP A 84 -17.79 9.98 -12.56
C ASP A 84 -17.39 10.03 -14.04
N LEU A 85 -16.28 9.39 -14.41
CA LEU A 85 -15.84 9.25 -15.80
C LEU A 85 -16.81 8.40 -16.63
N LEU A 86 -17.24 7.23 -16.13
CA LEU A 86 -18.27 6.41 -16.80
C LEU A 86 -19.59 7.15 -16.97
N HIS A 87 -20.02 7.86 -15.92
CA HIS A 87 -21.23 8.68 -16.00
C HIS A 87 -21.10 9.75 -17.09
N THR A 88 -19.94 10.37 -17.20
CA THR A 88 -19.65 11.38 -18.23
C THR A 88 -19.69 10.74 -19.63
N MET A 89 -19.11 9.55 -19.80
CA MET A 89 -19.11 8.80 -21.07
C MET A 89 -20.51 8.36 -21.51
N PHE A 90 -21.40 8.00 -20.59
CA PHE A 90 -22.72 7.49 -20.94
C PHE A 90 -23.79 8.59 -21.08
N PHE A 91 -23.68 9.68 -20.31
CA PHE A 91 -24.78 10.63 -20.15
C PHE A 91 -24.45 12.08 -20.45
N LYS A 92 -23.19 12.44 -20.75
CA LYS A 92 -22.79 13.85 -20.95
C LYS A 92 -22.07 14.12 -22.27
N LEU A 93 -22.06 13.17 -23.21
CA LEU A 93 -21.39 13.34 -24.51
C LEU A 93 -22.01 14.44 -25.38
N ASP A 94 -23.28 14.78 -25.13
CA ASP A 94 -24.01 15.89 -25.76
C ASP A 94 -23.52 17.28 -25.27
N GLN A 95 -22.73 17.32 -24.20
CA GLN A 95 -22.28 18.56 -23.55
C GLN A 95 -20.74 18.67 -23.58
N PRO A 96 -20.12 18.95 -24.74
CA PRO A 96 -18.66 18.90 -24.91
C PRO A 96 -17.89 19.86 -23.98
N CYS A 97 -18.50 20.97 -23.56
CA CYS A 97 -17.90 21.94 -22.64
C CYS A 97 -17.98 21.56 -21.15
N PHE A 98 -18.63 20.43 -20.84
CA PHE A 98 -18.76 19.88 -19.49
C PHE A 98 -18.07 18.53 -19.31
N LEU A 99 -17.38 18.03 -20.34
CA LEU A 99 -16.64 16.77 -20.28
C LEU A 99 -15.38 16.88 -19.43
N GLN A 100 -14.68 18.01 -19.49
CA GLN A 100 -13.49 18.25 -18.67
C GLN A 100 -13.85 18.78 -17.28
N ARG A 101 -13.00 18.48 -16.30
CA ARG A 101 -13.14 18.90 -14.90
C ARG A 101 -12.11 19.93 -14.54
N SER A 102 -12.48 20.93 -13.74
CA SER A 102 -11.51 21.88 -13.20
C SER A 102 -10.54 21.16 -12.26
N SER A 103 -9.25 21.47 -12.35
CA SER A 103 -8.23 20.96 -11.43
C SER A 103 -8.57 21.27 -9.97
N TYR A 104 -9.20 22.42 -9.73
CA TYR A 104 -9.66 22.81 -8.41
C TYR A 104 -10.75 21.86 -7.87
N ASP A 105 -11.74 21.48 -8.68
CA ASP A 105 -12.81 20.56 -8.27
C ASP A 105 -12.27 19.16 -7.98
N CYS A 106 -11.21 18.76 -8.69
CA CYS A 106 -10.54 17.48 -8.51
C CYS A 106 -9.59 17.42 -7.29
N ARG A 107 -9.41 18.52 -6.54
CA ARG A 107 -8.43 18.59 -5.44
C ARG A 107 -8.62 17.51 -4.37
N PHE A 108 -9.85 17.23 -3.95
CA PHE A 108 -10.09 16.26 -2.87
C PHE A 108 -9.79 14.82 -3.31
N ILE A 109 -10.09 14.48 -4.57
CA ILE A 109 -9.79 13.18 -5.15
C ILE A 109 -8.26 13.02 -5.23
N SER A 110 -7.56 14.01 -5.78
CA SER A 110 -6.10 13.97 -5.89
C SER A 110 -5.38 13.96 -4.53
N ILE A 111 -5.88 14.69 -3.51
CA ILE A 111 -5.38 14.62 -2.13
C ILE A 111 -5.51 13.19 -1.60
N ALA A 112 -6.69 12.58 -1.72
CA ALA A 112 -6.93 11.22 -1.23
C ALA A 112 -6.07 10.18 -1.95
N GLN A 113 -5.91 10.28 -3.27
CA GLN A 113 -5.04 9.40 -4.04
C GLN A 113 -3.57 9.54 -3.64
N THR A 114 -3.08 10.77 -3.49
CA THR A 114 -1.69 11.05 -3.07
C THR A 114 -1.43 10.51 -1.68
N THR A 115 -2.32 10.84 -0.74
CA THR A 115 -2.23 10.41 0.65
C THR A 115 -2.24 8.88 0.74
N GLY A 116 -3.09 8.21 -0.04
CA GLY A 116 -3.15 6.76 -0.07
C GLY A 116 -1.87 6.12 -0.62
N VAL A 117 -1.37 6.57 -1.77
CA VAL A 117 -0.16 6.00 -2.39
C VAL A 117 1.09 6.25 -1.55
N VAL A 118 1.29 7.50 -1.11
CA VAL A 118 2.44 7.87 -0.27
C VAL A 118 2.33 7.18 1.11
N GLY A 119 1.12 7.11 1.67
CA GLY A 119 0.85 6.42 2.92
C GLY A 119 1.23 4.95 2.87
N MET A 120 0.84 4.22 1.84
CA MET A 120 1.21 2.81 1.68
C MET A 120 2.74 2.60 1.58
N ALA A 121 3.45 3.51 0.93
CA ALA A 121 4.90 3.44 0.81
C ALA A 121 5.60 3.75 2.15
N LEU A 122 5.17 4.81 2.84
CA LEU A 122 5.73 5.21 4.13
C LEU A 122 5.38 4.25 5.27
N THR A 123 4.20 3.62 5.26
CA THR A 123 3.90 2.58 6.25
C THR A 123 4.77 1.34 6.05
N GLY A 124 5.16 1.02 4.81
CA GLY A 124 6.17 0.00 4.51
C GLY A 124 7.47 0.27 5.28
N LEU A 125 8.05 1.46 5.10
CA LEU A 125 9.25 1.88 5.83
C LEU A 125 9.06 1.94 7.35
N ALA A 126 7.88 2.39 7.81
CA ALA A 126 7.57 2.43 9.24
C ALA A 126 7.51 1.02 9.85
N MET A 127 6.99 0.02 9.14
CA MET A 127 7.00 -1.38 9.59
C MET A 127 8.43 -1.90 9.70
N SER A 128 9.27 -1.64 8.71
CA SER A 128 10.68 -2.07 8.73
C SER A 128 11.47 -1.38 9.85
N THR A 129 11.22 -0.08 10.08
CA THR A 129 11.81 0.67 11.20
C THR A 129 11.34 0.15 12.56
N ASP A 130 10.05 -0.16 12.71
CA ASP A 130 9.50 -0.81 13.91
C ASP A 130 10.18 -2.17 14.19
N ARG A 131 10.46 -2.96 13.14
CA ARG A 131 11.22 -4.22 13.27
C ARG A 131 12.67 -3.98 13.65
N ALA A 132 13.33 -2.98 13.06
CA ALA A 132 14.70 -2.62 13.41
C ALA A 132 14.82 -2.29 14.90
N LEU A 133 13.97 -1.40 15.41
CA LEU A 133 13.95 -0.99 16.83
C LEU A 133 13.65 -2.16 17.77
N ALA A 134 12.72 -3.04 17.40
CA ALA A 134 12.39 -4.22 18.18
C ALA A 134 13.56 -5.22 18.27
N LEU A 135 14.35 -5.36 17.21
CA LEU A 135 15.49 -6.27 17.14
C LEU A 135 16.74 -5.70 17.83
N THR A 136 16.97 -4.39 17.75
CA THR A 136 18.16 -3.74 18.33
C THR A 136 18.00 -3.45 19.82
N PHE A 137 16.82 -3.00 20.26
CA PHE A 137 16.57 -2.57 21.65
C PHE A 137 15.42 -3.32 22.32
N PRO A 138 15.45 -4.66 22.42
CA PRO A 138 14.29 -5.43 22.86
C PRO A 138 13.81 -5.04 24.26
N ALA A 139 14.73 -4.83 25.22
CA ALA A 139 14.38 -4.54 26.61
C ALA A 139 13.57 -3.23 26.75
N ASP A 140 13.97 -2.16 26.07
CA ASP A 140 13.31 -0.86 26.18
C ASP A 140 12.11 -0.75 25.24
N TYR A 141 12.21 -1.38 24.06
CA TYR A 141 11.13 -1.40 23.09
C TYR A 141 9.88 -2.14 23.61
N HIS A 142 10.07 -3.24 24.36
CA HIS A 142 8.96 -3.94 25.00
C HIS A 142 8.32 -3.14 26.14
N LYS A 143 9.09 -2.35 26.90
CA LYS A 143 8.57 -1.47 27.97
C LYS A 143 7.66 -0.38 27.40
N LEU A 144 8.00 0.17 26.24
CA LEU A 144 7.24 1.23 25.57
C LEU A 144 5.89 0.78 24.99
N LYS A 145 5.57 -0.53 25.05
CA LYS A 145 4.29 -1.10 24.58
C LYS A 145 3.95 -0.57 23.18
N SER A 146 2.80 0.07 22.97
CA SER A 146 2.34 0.54 21.66
C SER A 146 2.87 1.92 21.23
N VAL A 147 3.49 2.69 22.14
CA VAL A 147 3.79 4.12 21.91
C VAL A 147 4.62 4.38 20.64
N PRO A 148 5.76 3.70 20.38
CA PRO A 148 6.61 4.03 19.22
C PRO A 148 5.86 3.88 17.90
N ARG A 149 4.91 2.94 17.83
CA ARG A 149 4.11 2.67 16.62
C ARG A 149 2.98 3.64 16.41
N VAL A 150 2.33 4.08 17.48
CA VAL A 150 1.33 5.15 17.37
C VAL A 150 2.01 6.42 16.86
N VAL A 151 3.20 6.75 17.39
CA VAL A 151 4.01 7.87 16.92
C VAL A 151 4.39 7.70 15.44
N LEU A 152 4.90 6.53 15.03
CA LEU A 152 5.21 6.25 13.62
C LEU A 152 3.97 6.36 12.72
N SER A 153 2.83 5.81 13.13
CA SER A 153 1.58 5.84 12.37
C SER A 153 1.04 7.27 12.18
N VAL A 154 1.08 8.08 13.25
CA VAL A 154 0.68 9.49 13.19
C VAL A 154 1.65 10.29 12.33
N PHE A 155 2.96 10.05 12.47
CA PHE A 155 3.98 10.69 11.64
C PHE A 155 3.77 10.39 10.16
N VAL A 156 3.57 9.12 9.81
CA VAL A 156 3.26 8.70 8.43
C VAL A 156 2.02 9.42 7.92
N PHE A 157 0.93 9.44 8.69
CA PHE A 157 -0.30 10.12 8.30
C PHE A 157 -0.09 11.61 7.98
N ILE A 158 0.64 12.33 8.85
CA ILE A 158 0.94 13.75 8.65
C ILE A 158 1.77 13.97 7.38
N VAL A 159 2.82 13.18 7.18
CA VAL A 159 3.70 13.32 6.01
C VAL A 159 2.95 12.98 4.72
N SER A 160 2.19 11.89 4.71
CA SER A 160 1.40 11.46 3.55
C SER A 160 0.35 12.49 3.14
N PHE A 161 -0.39 13.03 4.11
CA PHE A 161 -1.39 14.07 3.85
C PHE A 161 -0.73 15.36 3.36
N SER A 162 0.38 15.77 3.97
CA SER A 162 1.12 16.99 3.62
C SER A 162 1.77 16.91 2.23
N THR A 163 2.06 15.71 1.72
CA THR A 163 2.76 15.51 0.45
C THR A 163 2.00 16.13 -0.72
N TRP A 164 0.67 16.05 -0.77
CA TRP A 164 -0.09 16.69 -1.85
C TRP A 164 0.14 18.20 -1.89
N PHE A 165 0.11 18.87 -0.73
CA PHE A 165 0.32 20.32 -0.64
C PHE A 165 1.74 20.72 -1.03
N LEU A 166 2.74 19.89 -0.75
CA LEU A 166 4.11 20.11 -1.19
C LEU A 166 4.24 19.99 -2.72
N LEU A 167 3.52 19.05 -3.34
CA LEU A 167 3.56 18.85 -4.79
C LEU A 167 2.86 19.98 -5.55
N THR A 168 1.82 20.56 -4.97
CA THR A 168 0.97 21.59 -5.60
C THR A 168 1.23 23.01 -5.09
N MET A 169 2.25 23.23 -4.27
CA MET A 169 2.51 24.51 -3.60
C MET A 169 2.61 25.70 -4.58
N ASN A 170 3.15 25.48 -5.78
CA ASN A 170 3.31 26.49 -6.82
C ASN A 170 2.27 26.38 -7.95
N ASP A 171 1.21 25.58 -7.77
CA ASP A 171 0.21 25.34 -8.80
C ASP A 171 -1.05 26.20 -8.57
N PRO A 172 -1.44 27.05 -9.53
CA PRO A 172 -2.64 27.89 -9.39
C PRO A 172 -3.95 27.09 -9.46
N LEU A 173 -3.92 25.80 -9.83
CA LEU A 173 -5.10 24.92 -9.97
C LEU A 173 -6.16 25.44 -10.97
N THR A 174 -5.74 26.26 -11.94
CA THR A 174 -6.63 26.90 -12.92
C THR A 174 -6.88 26.08 -14.19
N GLY A 175 -6.14 24.99 -14.41
CA GLY A 175 -6.26 24.15 -15.61
C GLY A 175 -7.48 23.22 -15.60
N TYR A 176 -7.84 22.72 -16.78
CA TYR A 176 -8.86 21.68 -16.96
C TYR A 176 -8.21 20.32 -17.23
N LEU A 177 -8.80 19.26 -16.68
CA LEU A 177 -8.36 17.89 -16.77
C LEU A 177 -9.46 17.03 -17.41
N ASN A 178 -9.08 15.99 -18.15
CA ASN A 178 -10.07 15.06 -18.72
C ASN A 178 -10.86 14.35 -17.61
N HIS A 179 -10.20 14.00 -16.51
CA HIS A 179 -10.86 13.46 -15.31
C HIS A 179 -9.98 13.69 -14.08
N CYS A 180 -10.56 13.57 -12.89
CA CYS A 180 -9.88 13.82 -11.61
C CYS A 180 -8.80 12.79 -11.20
N GLY A 181 -8.39 11.92 -12.13
CA GLY A 181 -7.31 10.97 -11.92
C GLY A 181 -5.95 11.48 -12.44
N PHE A 182 -5.96 12.58 -13.20
CA PHE A 182 -4.75 13.28 -13.61
C PHE A 182 -4.35 14.31 -12.56
N TYR A 183 -3.05 14.56 -12.44
CA TYR A 183 -2.55 15.69 -11.66
C TYR A 183 -2.71 16.99 -12.46
N PRO A 184 -2.86 18.13 -11.76
CA PRO A 184 -2.84 19.45 -12.38
C PRO A 184 -1.64 19.63 -13.32
N SER A 185 -1.84 20.26 -14.47
CA SER A 185 -0.84 20.34 -15.55
C SER A 185 0.50 20.94 -15.12
N TYR A 186 0.50 21.93 -14.23
CA TYR A 186 1.72 22.58 -13.74
C TYR A 186 2.45 21.74 -12.67
N SER A 187 1.79 20.73 -12.09
CA SER A 187 2.34 19.82 -11.08
C SER A 187 2.79 18.47 -11.62
N VAL A 188 2.68 18.22 -12.94
CA VAL A 188 2.98 16.90 -13.53
C VAL A 188 4.45 16.49 -13.29
N ALA A 189 5.40 17.42 -13.40
CA ALA A 189 6.81 17.14 -13.14
C ALA A 189 7.06 16.76 -11.67
N ASN A 190 6.41 17.46 -10.73
CA ASN A 190 6.49 17.14 -9.30
C ASN A 190 5.89 15.77 -9.00
N PHE A 191 4.79 15.41 -9.67
CA PHE A 191 4.18 14.09 -9.55
C PHE A 191 5.08 12.97 -10.09
N GLN A 192 5.76 13.19 -11.23
CA GLN A 192 6.75 12.24 -11.76
C GLN A 192 7.90 12.04 -10.77
N LEU A 193 8.41 13.14 -10.19
CA LEU A 193 9.42 13.08 -9.13
C LEU A 193 8.91 12.28 -7.91
N MET A 194 7.64 12.46 -7.51
CA MET A 194 7.04 11.68 -6.42
C MET A 194 7.03 10.17 -6.73
N LEU A 195 6.65 9.77 -7.94
CA LEU A 195 6.66 8.36 -8.35
C LEU A 195 8.07 7.77 -8.28
N ASP A 196 9.08 8.52 -8.74
CA ASP A 196 10.48 8.11 -8.66
C ASP A 196 10.96 7.98 -7.21
N VAL A 197 10.63 8.95 -6.35
CA VAL A 197 10.95 8.89 -4.91
C VAL A 197 10.31 7.67 -4.25
N ILE A 198 9.06 7.35 -4.57
CA ILE A 198 8.36 6.17 -4.04
C ILE A 198 9.00 4.87 -4.52
N LEU A 199 9.47 4.82 -5.77
CA LEU A 199 10.20 3.67 -6.29
C LEU A 199 11.53 3.49 -5.54
N TYR A 200 12.33 4.55 -5.41
CA TYR A 200 13.59 4.49 -4.68
C TYR A 200 13.40 4.14 -3.21
N LEU A 201 12.34 4.66 -2.58
CA LEU A 201 11.95 4.31 -1.23
C LEU A 201 11.60 2.83 -1.10
N ALA A 202 10.87 2.25 -2.07
CA ALA A 202 10.52 0.84 -2.06
C ALA A 202 11.75 -0.06 -2.25
N ILE A 203 12.69 0.32 -3.12
CA ILE A 203 13.97 -0.40 -3.30
C ILE A 203 14.81 -0.32 -2.02
N PHE A 204 14.93 0.88 -1.43
CA PHE A 204 15.63 1.09 -0.17
C PHE A 204 15.00 0.25 0.95
N ASN A 205 13.67 0.24 1.06
CA ASN A 205 12.95 -0.54 2.04
C ASN A 205 13.18 -2.04 1.87
N LEU A 206 13.18 -2.53 0.63
CA LEU A 206 13.49 -3.92 0.33
C LEU A 206 14.91 -4.30 0.78
N ILE A 207 15.91 -3.48 0.46
CA ILE A 207 17.30 -3.71 0.89
C ILE A 207 17.39 -3.73 2.42
N TRP A 208 16.72 -2.76 3.07
CA TRP A 208 16.65 -2.67 4.52
C TRP A 208 15.99 -3.90 5.14
N ASP A 209 14.91 -4.40 4.56
CA ASP A 209 14.22 -5.61 5.02
C ASP A 209 15.05 -6.89 4.82
N VAL A 210 15.86 -6.98 3.75
CA VAL A 210 16.82 -8.09 3.57
C VAL A 210 17.83 -8.10 4.73
N ILE A 211 18.39 -6.93 5.07
CA ILE A 211 19.34 -6.79 6.19
C ILE A 211 18.67 -7.18 7.51
N LEU A 212 17.46 -6.68 7.77
CA LEU A 212 16.70 -6.99 8.98
C LEU A 212 16.32 -8.47 9.06
N PHE A 213 15.94 -9.09 7.94
CA PHE A 213 15.61 -10.51 7.89
C PHE A 213 16.84 -11.37 8.19
N TYR A 214 17.99 -11.04 7.60
CA TYR A 214 19.27 -11.70 7.89
C TYR A 214 19.64 -11.55 9.37
N TYR A 215 19.58 -10.33 9.91
CA TYR A 215 19.88 -10.05 11.31
C TYR A 215 18.93 -10.77 12.28
N ALA A 216 17.63 -10.77 12.00
CA ALA A 216 16.62 -11.49 12.80
C ALA A 216 16.89 -12.99 12.83
N ARG A 217 17.25 -13.58 11.68
CA ARG A 217 17.61 -15.00 11.58
C ARG A 217 18.85 -15.31 12.40
N GLN A 218 19.89 -14.47 12.32
CA GLN A 218 21.10 -14.62 13.11
C GLN A 218 20.80 -14.54 14.61
N GLN A 219 20.05 -13.53 15.06
CA GLN A 219 19.70 -13.36 16.48
C GLN A 219 19.03 -14.61 17.08
N ILE A 220 18.20 -15.33 16.32
CA ILE A 220 17.59 -16.59 16.78
C ILE A 220 18.60 -17.73 16.90
N LEU A 221 19.55 -17.83 15.97
CA LEU A 221 20.60 -18.85 16.00
C LEU A 221 21.54 -18.62 17.20
N TRP A 222 21.94 -17.37 17.45
CA TRP A 222 22.85 -17.01 18.53
C TRP A 222 22.18 -16.98 19.90
N ARG A 223 20.96 -16.43 20.02
CA ARG A 223 20.21 -16.36 21.29
C ARG A 223 19.41 -17.64 21.55
N ARG A 224 20.06 -18.80 21.54
CA ARG A 224 19.47 -20.05 22.03
C ARG A 224 19.29 -19.97 23.55
N SER A 225 18.37 -19.14 24.04
CA SER A 225 18.07 -19.02 25.47
C SER A 225 17.40 -20.29 25.96
N TYR A 226 17.72 -20.78 27.16
CA TYR A 226 16.95 -21.87 27.78
C TYR A 226 15.52 -21.45 28.17
N GLN A 227 15.29 -20.14 28.37
CA GLN A 227 13.99 -19.60 28.73
C GLN A 227 13.00 -19.68 27.56
N PHE A 228 11.90 -20.43 27.77
CA PHE A 228 10.84 -20.64 26.79
C PHE A 228 10.22 -19.33 26.29
N GLN A 229 9.93 -18.38 27.20
CA GLN A 229 9.30 -17.10 26.86
C GLN A 229 10.13 -16.29 25.85
N LYS A 230 11.45 -16.21 26.05
CA LYS A 230 12.35 -15.49 25.14
C LYS A 230 12.42 -16.14 23.76
N ARG A 231 12.42 -17.48 23.68
CA ARG A 231 12.35 -18.20 22.40
C ARG A 231 11.04 -17.92 21.68
N TYR A 232 9.93 -17.91 22.42
CA TYR A 232 8.61 -17.64 21.88
C TYR A 232 8.51 -16.22 21.29
N GLU A 233 8.95 -15.20 22.03
CA GLU A 233 8.98 -13.81 21.57
C GLU A 233 9.89 -13.62 20.36
N ALA A 234 11.07 -14.25 20.36
CA ALA A 234 11.98 -14.20 19.21
C ALA A 234 11.36 -14.84 17.95
N ARG A 235 10.67 -15.99 18.09
CA ARG A 235 9.97 -16.65 16.98
C ARG A 235 8.83 -15.78 16.43
N ILE A 236 8.03 -15.16 17.30
CA ILE A 236 6.99 -14.20 16.86
C ILE A 236 7.63 -13.04 16.10
N SER A 237 8.72 -12.48 16.62
CA SER A 237 9.42 -11.38 15.97
C SER A 237 9.92 -11.76 14.58
N LEU A 238 10.52 -12.95 14.40
CA LEU A 238 10.94 -13.45 13.10
C LEU A 238 9.77 -13.63 12.13
N ASN A 239 8.68 -14.24 12.58
CA ASN A 239 7.49 -14.42 11.75
C ASN A 239 6.93 -13.07 11.28
N CYS A 240 6.96 -12.05 12.16
CA CYS A 240 6.57 -10.69 11.80
C CYS A 240 7.57 -10.03 10.82
N THR A 241 8.88 -10.23 11.00
CA THR A 241 9.90 -9.73 10.06
C THR A 241 9.76 -10.38 8.69
N GLN A 242 9.50 -11.69 8.64
CA GLN A 242 9.23 -12.43 7.41
C GLN A 242 7.95 -11.92 6.71
N ALA A 243 6.91 -11.62 7.47
CA ALA A 243 5.69 -11.00 6.96
C ALA A 243 5.96 -9.64 6.30
N VAL A 244 6.66 -8.74 7.00
CA VAL A 244 7.03 -7.42 6.49
C VAL A 244 7.90 -7.54 5.24
N PHE A 245 8.87 -8.46 5.24
CA PHE A 245 9.72 -8.74 4.09
C PHE A 245 8.93 -9.16 2.84
N VAL A 246 7.95 -10.06 2.98
CA VAL A 246 7.08 -10.48 1.86
C VAL A 246 6.25 -9.31 1.33
N ILE A 247 5.68 -8.49 2.22
CA ILE A 247 4.93 -7.28 1.83
C ILE A 247 5.84 -6.33 1.05
N SER A 248 7.07 -6.12 1.52
CA SER A 248 8.06 -5.23 0.91
C SER A 248 8.46 -5.67 -0.50
N ILE A 249 8.65 -6.98 -0.72
CA ILE A 249 8.87 -7.53 -2.07
C ILE A 249 7.70 -7.16 -3.00
N CYS A 250 6.47 -7.40 -2.55
CA CYS A 250 5.29 -7.15 -3.37
C CYS A 250 5.07 -5.65 -3.65
N GLN A 251 5.37 -4.78 -2.69
CA GLN A 251 5.36 -3.32 -2.88
C GLN A 251 6.45 -2.87 -3.86
N CYS A 252 7.66 -3.43 -3.77
CA CYS A 252 8.74 -3.13 -4.70
C CYS A 252 8.39 -3.55 -6.13
N ILE A 253 7.85 -4.77 -6.32
CA ILE A 253 7.40 -5.25 -7.65
C ILE A 253 6.27 -4.35 -8.17
N SER A 254 5.31 -4.01 -7.32
CA SER A 254 4.18 -3.14 -7.66
C SER A 254 4.61 -1.75 -8.12
N ASN A 255 5.48 -1.09 -7.34
CA ASN A 255 5.97 0.25 -7.63
C ASN A 255 6.92 0.25 -8.84
N GLY A 256 7.72 -0.81 -8.98
CA GLY A 256 8.57 -1.04 -10.15
C GLY A 256 7.74 -1.21 -11.41
N ALA A 257 6.67 -2.01 -11.36
CA ALA A 257 5.73 -2.16 -12.47
C ALA A 257 5.01 -0.84 -12.78
N ASN A 258 4.53 -0.11 -11.78
CA ASN A 258 3.86 1.17 -11.99
C ASN A 258 4.76 2.17 -12.72
N SER A 259 5.98 2.37 -12.19
CA SER A 259 6.93 3.34 -12.73
C SER A 259 7.49 2.89 -14.08
N GLY A 260 7.83 1.61 -14.22
CA GLY A 260 8.35 1.03 -15.45
C GLY A 260 7.35 1.04 -16.60
N LEU A 261 6.11 0.60 -16.35
CA LEU A 261 5.05 0.61 -17.37
C LEU A 261 4.64 2.02 -17.76
N MET A 262 4.58 2.95 -16.80
CA MET A 262 4.29 4.36 -17.09
C MET A 262 5.37 4.98 -17.97
N ARG A 263 6.66 4.75 -17.65
CA ARG A 263 7.79 5.22 -18.47
C ARG A 263 7.78 4.60 -19.87
N LEU A 264 7.56 3.29 -19.97
CA LEU A 264 7.45 2.61 -21.27
C LEU A 264 6.33 3.23 -22.11
N LEU A 265 5.17 3.47 -21.51
CA LEU A 265 4.03 4.08 -22.18
C LEU A 265 4.33 5.50 -22.67
N MET A 266 5.07 6.28 -21.88
CA MET A 266 5.54 7.61 -22.30
C MET A 266 6.50 7.54 -23.50
N MET A 267 7.38 6.54 -23.58
CA MET A 267 8.32 6.37 -24.70
C MET A 267 7.60 5.98 -26.00
N ILE A 268 6.64 5.05 -25.93
CA ILE A 268 5.90 4.59 -27.13
C ILE A 268 4.69 5.48 -27.48
N GLY A 269 4.34 6.42 -26.59
CA GLY A 269 3.10 7.18 -26.67
C GLY A 269 2.94 8.01 -27.94
N THR A 270 4.04 8.44 -28.55
CA THR A 270 4.05 9.18 -29.82
C THR A 270 3.72 8.30 -31.03
N SER A 271 3.91 6.99 -30.93
CA SER A 271 3.75 6.04 -32.03
C SER A 271 2.39 5.33 -32.05
N ILE A 272 1.55 5.58 -31.03
CA ILE A 272 0.25 4.92 -30.88
C ILE A 272 -0.89 5.95 -30.91
N THR A 273 -2.10 5.49 -31.21
CA THR A 273 -3.29 6.37 -31.22
C THR A 273 -3.64 6.84 -29.81
N SER A 274 -4.29 8.01 -29.70
CA SER A 274 -4.74 8.58 -28.42
C SER A 274 -5.65 7.64 -27.62
N VAL A 275 -6.46 6.84 -28.32
CA VAL A 275 -7.36 5.84 -27.72
C VAL A 275 -6.57 4.69 -27.10
N THR A 276 -5.60 4.14 -27.84
CA THR A 276 -4.74 3.07 -27.34
C THR A 276 -3.88 3.56 -26.18
N TYR A 277 -3.30 4.76 -26.29
CA TYR A 277 -2.52 5.38 -25.22
C TYR A 277 -3.33 5.51 -23.93
N SER A 278 -4.54 6.09 -24.00
CA SER A 278 -5.38 6.33 -22.83
C SER A 278 -5.92 5.05 -22.21
N SER A 279 -6.26 4.05 -23.03
CA SER A 279 -6.67 2.72 -22.57
C SER A 279 -5.53 2.01 -21.85
N LEU A 280 -4.33 1.99 -22.44
CA LEU A 280 -3.14 1.41 -21.82
C LEU A 280 -2.75 2.16 -20.55
N LEU A 281 -2.82 3.49 -20.55
CA LEU A 281 -2.57 4.31 -19.36
C LEU A 281 -3.48 3.91 -18.20
N SER A 282 -4.77 3.74 -18.48
CA SER A 282 -5.74 3.31 -17.47
C SER A 282 -5.48 1.89 -16.96
N LEU A 283 -4.92 1.01 -17.78
CA LEU A 283 -4.61 -0.38 -17.40
C LEU A 283 -3.24 -0.52 -16.73
N PHE A 284 -2.25 0.29 -17.11
CA PHE A 284 -0.88 0.25 -16.64
C PHE A 284 -0.66 1.06 -15.36
N TYR A 285 -1.65 1.85 -14.94
CA TYR A 285 -1.67 2.41 -13.60
C TYR A 285 -1.90 1.28 -12.59
N THR A 286 -0.82 0.74 -12.02
CA THR A 286 -0.90 -0.51 -11.25
C THR A 286 -1.22 -0.35 -9.77
N ALA A 287 -1.21 0.88 -9.25
CA ALA A 287 -1.50 1.16 -7.84
C ALA A 287 -2.81 0.49 -7.32
N PRO A 288 -3.94 0.49 -8.06
CA PRO A 288 -5.16 -0.20 -7.64
C PRO A 288 -4.99 -1.72 -7.53
N TYR A 289 -4.15 -2.34 -8.35
CA TYR A 289 -3.87 -3.78 -8.26
C TYR A 289 -3.04 -4.10 -7.01
N SER A 290 -2.09 -3.23 -6.66
CA SER A 290 -1.32 -3.35 -5.41
C SER A 290 -2.22 -3.29 -4.18
N CYS A 291 -3.24 -2.43 -4.20
CA CYS A 291 -4.26 -2.35 -3.16
C CYS A 291 -5.15 -3.60 -3.05
N ILE A 292 -5.29 -4.42 -4.10
CA ILE A 292 -5.93 -5.76 -4.01
C ILE A 292 -4.95 -6.78 -3.44
N LEU A 293 -3.72 -6.78 -3.94
CA LEU A 293 -2.71 -7.76 -3.57
C LEU A 293 -2.37 -7.67 -2.07
N LEU A 294 -2.29 -6.45 -1.54
CA LEU A 294 -1.93 -6.17 -0.16
C LEU A 294 -2.81 -6.89 0.88
N PRO A 295 -4.15 -6.72 0.93
CA PRO A 295 -4.99 -7.42 1.91
C PRO A 295 -4.98 -8.94 1.72
N ILE A 296 -4.89 -9.44 0.48
CA ILE A 296 -4.80 -10.88 0.22
C ILE A 296 -3.53 -11.44 0.85
N LEU A 297 -2.39 -10.78 0.65
CA LEU A 297 -1.12 -11.16 1.27
C LEU A 297 -1.19 -11.10 2.80
N MET A 298 -1.75 -10.02 3.36
CA MET A 298 -1.90 -9.88 4.80
C MET A 298 -2.73 -11.01 5.41
N MET A 299 -3.84 -11.40 4.78
CA MET A 299 -4.66 -12.52 5.24
C MET A 299 -3.89 -13.85 5.17
N ARG A 300 -3.22 -14.14 4.04
CA ARG A 300 -2.44 -15.37 3.85
C ARG A 300 -1.28 -15.49 4.82
N ILE A 301 -0.56 -14.40 5.05
CA ILE A 301 0.52 -14.34 6.04
C ILE A 301 -0.04 -14.57 7.45
N SER A 302 -1.17 -13.97 7.78
CA SER A 302 -1.82 -14.15 9.09
C SER A 302 -2.26 -15.60 9.30
N GLU A 303 -2.79 -16.26 8.26
CA GLU A 303 -3.12 -17.69 8.25
C GLU A 303 -1.88 -18.55 8.46
N TYR A 304 -0.80 -18.29 7.72
CA TYR A 304 0.46 -19.01 7.84
C TYR A 304 1.05 -18.90 9.26
N ILE A 305 1.09 -17.70 9.84
CA ILE A 305 1.57 -17.49 11.22
C ILE A 305 0.71 -18.26 12.22
N ARG A 306 -0.61 -18.30 12.01
CA ARG A 306 -1.52 -19.06 12.85
C ARG A 306 -1.24 -20.57 12.77
N GLU A 307 -1.07 -21.11 11.57
CA GLU A 307 -0.76 -22.53 11.37
C GLU A 307 0.57 -22.92 12.03
N GLN A 308 1.61 -22.11 11.84
CA GLN A 308 2.90 -22.31 12.51
C GLN A 308 2.76 -22.30 14.03
N ARG A 309 1.93 -21.42 14.58
CA ARG A 309 1.63 -21.42 16.03
C ARG A 309 0.90 -22.68 16.46
N THR A 310 -0.11 -23.12 15.71
CA THR A 310 -0.86 -24.35 16.01
C THR A 310 0.06 -25.56 16.01
N ILE A 311 0.92 -25.69 14.99
CA ILE A 311 1.92 -26.76 14.91
C ILE A 311 2.87 -26.69 16.10
N GLY A 312 3.37 -25.50 16.46
CA GLY A 312 4.26 -25.33 17.61
C GLY A 312 3.60 -25.65 18.97
N ILE A 313 2.30 -25.42 19.13
CA ILE A 313 1.56 -25.81 20.34
C ILE A 313 1.32 -27.32 20.36
N LEU A 314 0.96 -27.90 19.22
CA LEU A 314 0.73 -29.34 19.09
C LEU A 314 2.02 -30.13 19.33
N SER A 315 3.17 -29.66 18.84
CA SER A 315 4.46 -30.32 19.06
C SER A 315 4.83 -30.34 20.55
N LEU A 316 4.57 -29.26 21.29
CA LEU A 316 4.77 -29.22 22.75
C LEU A 316 3.80 -30.14 23.50
N ARG A 317 2.57 -30.32 22.99
CA ARG A 317 1.60 -31.23 23.58
C ARG A 317 1.93 -32.70 23.30
N SER A 318 2.49 -33.00 22.13
CA SER A 318 2.98 -34.34 21.79
C SER A 318 4.28 -34.69 22.50
N GLU A 319 5.14 -33.69 22.77
CA GLU A 319 6.24 -33.79 23.73
C GLU A 319 5.72 -33.78 25.18
N LYS A 320 4.71 -34.62 25.52
CA LYS A 320 4.59 -35.05 26.91
C LYS A 320 5.88 -35.81 27.20
N PRO A 321 6.85 -35.28 27.97
CA PRO A 321 7.91 -36.15 28.40
C PRO A 321 7.22 -37.26 29.19
N GLY A 322 7.52 -38.52 28.86
CA GLY A 322 7.38 -39.53 29.89
C GLY A 322 8.06 -38.97 31.14
N LEU A 323 7.43 -39.06 32.31
CA LEU A 323 8.02 -38.62 33.58
C LEU A 323 9.51 -39.04 33.64
N GLU A 324 9.80 -40.23 33.13
CA GLU A 324 11.14 -40.79 32.98
C GLU A 324 12.11 -39.99 32.08
N GLU A 325 11.68 -39.50 30.91
CA GLU A 325 12.55 -38.71 30.02
C GLU A 325 12.86 -37.34 30.63
N HIS A 326 11.92 -36.74 31.36
CA HIS A 326 12.16 -35.53 32.14
C HIS A 326 13.17 -35.79 33.27
N HIS A 327 13.01 -36.89 34.02
CA HIS A 327 13.96 -37.30 35.06
C HIS A 327 15.35 -37.66 34.50
N GLN A 328 15.43 -38.25 33.31
CA GLN A 328 16.72 -38.52 32.65
C GLN A 328 17.42 -37.23 32.21
N ARG A 329 16.70 -36.27 31.61
CA ARG A 329 17.27 -34.96 31.26
C ARG A 329 17.72 -34.19 32.50
N MET A 330 16.96 -34.27 33.60
CA MET A 330 17.36 -33.72 34.89
C MET A 330 18.62 -34.41 35.42
N ARG A 331 18.69 -35.74 35.42
CA ARG A 331 19.91 -36.46 35.86
C ARG A 331 21.15 -36.08 35.03
N ALA A 332 21.03 -36.05 33.71
CA ALA A 332 22.13 -35.71 32.81
C ALA A 332 22.61 -34.25 32.92
N ALA A 333 21.77 -33.33 33.41
CA ALA A 333 22.15 -31.93 33.63
C ALA A 333 22.87 -31.72 34.98
N TRP A 334 22.75 -32.66 35.91
CA TRP A 334 23.31 -32.56 37.27
C TRP A 334 24.52 -33.50 37.49
N SER A 335 24.80 -34.40 36.54
CA SER A 335 26.02 -35.22 36.48
C SER A 335 27.10 -34.52 35.66
#